data_AF-A0A1V4KZH3-F1
#
_entry.id   AF-A0A1V4KZH3-F1
#
_cell.length_a   1.000
_cell.length_b   1.000
_cell.length_c   1.000
_cell.angle_alpha   90.00
_cell.angle_beta   90.00
_cell.angle_gamma   90.00
#
_symmetry.space_group_name_H-M   'P 1'
#
loop_
_entity.id
_entity.type
_entity.pdbx_description
1 polymer ?
#
loop_
_entity_poly.entity_id
_entity_poly.type
_entity_poly.pdbx_seq_one_letter_code
_entity_poly.pdbx_strand_id
1 'polypeptide(L)' 'MKSFFSELPEPLVPYAMQVELVEAHKINDREQKLHALKDVLKKFPKENYEVFKYVIAHLNKCVGLGVPWGG' A
#
# COMPACT_ATOMS: atom_id res chain seq x y z
N MET A 1 12.96 8.56 -3.56
CA MET A 1 11.98 7.54 -3.11
C MET A 1 11.13 6.97 -4.23
N LYS A 2 10.52 7.78 -5.14
CA LYS A 2 9.73 7.25 -6.26
C LYS A 2 10.57 6.40 -7.24
N SER A 3 11.80 6.83 -7.52
CA SER A 3 12.75 6.06 -8.34
C SER A 3 13.10 4.71 -7.73
N PHE A 4 13.32 4.64 -6.41
CA PHE A 4 13.60 3.39 -5.71
C PHE A 4 12.51 2.32 -5.92
N PHE A 5 11.23 2.71 -5.92
CA PHE A 5 10.13 1.77 -6.22
C PHE A 5 10.02 1.41 -7.70
N SER A 6 10.51 2.27 -8.59
CA SER A 6 10.53 2.04 -10.04
C SER A 6 11.74 1.20 -10.48
N GLU A 7 12.76 1.11 -9.64
CA GLU A 7 13.98 0.32 -9.83
C GLU A 7 13.86 -1.11 -9.26
N LEU A 8 12.79 -1.41 -8.53
CA LEU A 8 12.54 -2.77 -8.05
C LEU A 8 12.21 -3.70 -9.24
N PRO A 9 12.81 -4.90 -9.31
CA PRO A 9 12.50 -5.87 -10.37
C PRO A 9 11.04 -6.35 -10.33
N GLU A 10 10.39 -6.26 -9.16
CA GLU A 10 8.96 -6.48 -8.99
C GLU A 10 8.33 -5.28 -8.24
N PRO A 11 7.10 -4.88 -8.58
CA PRO A 11 6.43 -3.78 -7.90
C PRO A 11 6.25 -4.10 -6.40
N LEU A 12 6.40 -3.09 -5.55
CA LEU A 12 6.24 -3.21 -4.09
C LEU A 12 4.97 -3.97 -3.68
N VAL A 13 3.87 -3.66 -4.38
CA VAL A 13 2.61 -4.40 -4.28
C VAL A 13 2.58 -5.41 -5.43
N PRO A 14 2.60 -6.72 -5.13
CA PRO A 14 2.53 -7.75 -6.16
C PRO A 14 1.29 -7.59 -7.05
N TYR A 15 1.40 -7.86 -8.35
CA TYR A 15 0.28 -7.67 -9.30
C TYR A 15 -1.00 -8.41 -8.90
N ALA A 16 -0.89 -9.63 -8.39
CA ALA A 16 -2.04 -10.39 -7.88
C ALA A 16 -2.78 -9.63 -6.76
N MET A 17 -2.02 -8.98 -5.86
CA MET A 17 -2.58 -8.20 -4.77
C MET A 17 -3.17 -6.87 -5.25
N GLN A 18 -2.62 -6.27 -6.31
CA GLN A 18 -3.18 -5.04 -6.91
C GLN A 18 -4.63 -5.27 -7.37
N VAL A 19 -4.88 -6.41 -8.04
CA VAL A 19 -6.23 -6.78 -8.49
C VAL A 19 -7.16 -6.97 -7.30
N GLU A 20 -6.74 -7.71 -6.27
CA GLU A 20 -7.56 -7.92 -5.08
C GLU A 20 -7.84 -6.63 -4.29
N LEU A 21 -6.89 -5.70 -4.21
CA LEU A 21 -7.08 -4.39 -3.60
C LEU A 21 -8.10 -3.54 -4.38
N VAL A 22 -8.07 -3.57 -5.71
CA VAL A 22 -9.04 -2.87 -6.57
C VAL A 22 -10.44 -3.43 -6.37
N GLU A 23 -10.58 -4.76 -6.33
CA GLU A 23 -11.88 -5.40 -6.06
C GLU A 23 -12.40 -5.04 -4.66
N ALA A 24 -11.56 -5.11 -3.63
CA ALA A 24 -11.92 -4.70 -2.27
C ALA A 24 -12.35 -3.22 -2.21
N HIS A 25 -11.72 -2.34 -3.00
CA HIS A 25 -12.05 -0.92 -3.04
C HIS A 25 -13.45 -0.63 -3.63
N LYS A 26 -13.96 -1.50 -4.51
CA LYS A 26 -15.30 -1.38 -5.10
C LYS A 26 -16.44 -1.63 -4.12
N ILE A 27 -16.17 -2.21 -2.95
CA ILE A 27 -17.18 -2.45 -1.91
C ILE A 27 -17.75 -1.10 -1.45
N ASN A 28 -19.07 -0.94 -1.42
CA ASN A 28 -19.67 0.34 -1.04
C ASN A 28 -19.67 0.55 0.48
N ASP A 29 -19.93 -0.52 1.24
CA ASP A 29 -19.91 -0.46 2.69
C ASP A 29 -18.49 -0.25 3.22
N ARG A 30 -18.33 0.75 4.10
CA ARG A 30 -17.01 1.15 4.59
C ARG A 30 -16.36 0.06 5.43
N GLU A 31 -17.14 -0.62 6.26
CA GLU A 31 -16.61 -1.60 7.21
C GLU A 31 -16.20 -2.88 6.49
N GLN A 32 -17.04 -3.35 5.56
CA GLN A 32 -16.74 -4.47 4.67
C GLN A 32 -15.55 -4.17 3.75
N LYS A 33 -15.45 -2.95 3.21
CA LYS A 33 -14.28 -2.51 2.44
C LYS A 33 -13.00 -2.62 3.26
N LEU A 34 -13.00 -2.09 4.49
CA LEU A 34 -11.84 -2.16 5.37
C LEU A 34 -11.49 -3.60 5.75
N HIS A 35 -12.49 -4.46 5.96
CA HIS A 35 -12.27 -5.87 6.22
C HIS A 35 -11.60 -6.58 5.03
N ALA A 36 -12.16 -6.41 3.83
CA ALA A 36 -11.62 -6.99 2.61
C ALA A 36 -10.20 -6.51 2.32
N LEU A 37 -9.93 -5.21 2.45
CA LEU A 37 -8.58 -4.67 2.30
C LEU A 37 -7.60 -5.28 3.31
N LYS A 38 -8.00 -5.46 4.58
CA LYS A 38 -7.17 -6.13 5.58
C LYS A 38 -6.88 -7.58 5.22
N ASP A 39 -7.83 -8.32 4.67
CA ASP A 39 -7.59 -9.71 4.26
C ASP A 39 -6.63 -9.82 3.08
N VAL A 40 -6.70 -8.89 2.13
CA VAL A 40 -5.71 -8.81 1.05
C VAL A 40 -4.31 -8.53 1.63
N LEU A 41 -4.20 -7.61 2.59
CA LEU A 41 -2.92 -7.32 3.25
C LEU A 41 -2.35 -8.52 4.04
N LYS A 42 -3.20 -9.38 4.62
CA LYS A 42 -2.74 -10.61 5.30
C LYS A 42 -2.12 -11.64 4.35
N LYS A 43 -2.46 -11.58 3.05
CA LYS A 43 -1.89 -12.45 2.02
C LYS A 43 -0.50 -11.99 1.55
N PHE A 44 -0.05 -10.80 1.97
CA PHE A 44 1.26 -10.31 1.56
C PHE A 44 2.36 -11.20 2.15
N PRO A 45 3.42 -11.48 1.37
CA PRO A 45 4.67 -11.96 1.95
C PRO A 45 5.13 -10.98 3.04
N LYS A 46 5.70 -11.52 4.12
CA LYS A 46 6.11 -10.74 5.30
C LYS A 46 6.98 -9.54 4.93
N GLU A 47 7.91 -9.72 4.00
CA GLU A 47 8.84 -8.70 3.53
C GLU A 47 8.09 -7.56 2.81
N ASN A 48 7.20 -7.88 1.87
CA ASN A 48 6.37 -6.90 1.18
C ASN A 48 5.45 -6.15 2.14
N TYR A 49 4.87 -6.84 3.13
CA TYR A 49 3.99 -6.21 4.12
C TYR A 49 4.73 -5.15 4.95
N GLU A 50 5.94 -5.46 5.44
CA GLU A 50 6.74 -4.52 6.24
C GLU A 50 7.13 -3.28 5.44
N VAL A 51 7.57 -3.46 4.19
CA VAL A 51 7.90 -2.32 3.31
C VAL A 51 6.64 -1.52 2.96
N PHE A 52 5.52 -2.18 2.65
CA PHE A 52 4.25 -1.51 2.38
C PHE A 52 3.78 -0.68 3.59
N LYS A 53 3.83 -1.25 4.79
CA LYS A 53 3.49 -0.56 6.05
C LYS A 53 4.38 0.66 6.27
N TYR A 54 5.69 0.54 6.04
CA TYR A 54 6.61 1.67 6.13
C TYR A 54 6.23 2.78 5.15
N VAL A 55 5.94 2.44 3.89
CA VAL A 55 5.54 3.40 2.86
C VAL A 55 4.23 4.10 3.23
N ILE A 56 3.21 3.37 3.67
CA ILE A 56 1.93 3.97 4.08
C ILE A 56 2.10 4.86 5.31
N ALA A 57 2.86 4.42 6.33
CA ALA A 57 3.14 5.24 7.51
C ALA A 57 3.89 6.53 7.15
N HIS A 58 4.86 6.40 6.25
CA HIS A 58 5.61 7.51 5.72
C HIS A 58 4.71 8.48 4.96
N LEU A 59 3.91 8.02 4.00
CA LEU A 59 2.95 8.83 3.25
C LEU A 59 1.94 9.53 4.16
N ASN A 60 1.40 8.83 5.17
CA ASN A 60 0.51 9.44 6.17
C ASN A 60 1.21 10.57 6.95
N LYS A 61 2.50 10.40 7.28
CA LYS A 61 3.30 11.44 7.93
C LYS A 61 3.58 12.62 6.99
N CYS A 62 3.81 12.38 5.69
CA CYS A 62 3.99 13.44 4.69
C CYS A 62 2.71 14.26 4.49
N VAL A 63 1.58 13.57 4.31
CA VAL A 63 0.26 14.18 4.10
C VAL A 63 -0.18 14.97 5.33
N GLY A 64 0.14 14.48 6.54
CA GLY A 64 -0.19 15.17 7.79
C GLY A 64 0.71 16.37 8.14
N LEU A 65 1.89 16.51 7.53
CA LEU A 65 2.85 17.56 7.91
C LEU A 65 3.13 18.59 6.81
N GLY A 66 2.57 18.47 5.59
CA GLY A 66 2.81 19.44 4.52
C GLY A 66 4.29 19.66 4.18
N VAL A 67 5.16 18.69 4.53
CA VAL A 67 6.60 18.82 4.32
C VAL A 67 6.93 18.40 2.88
N PRO A 68 7.51 19.30 2.05
CA PRO A 68 7.95 18.96 0.71
C PRO A 68 9.15 18.00 0.81
N TRP A 69 9.05 16.88 0.12
CA TRP A 69 10.14 15.91 0.00
C TRP A 69 11.12 16.40 -1.06
N GLY A 70 12.20 17.03 -0.60
CA GLY A 70 13.30 17.47 -1.46
C GLY A 70 14.45 18.04 -0.65
N GLY A 71 15.47 17.21 -0.44
CA GLY A 71 16.82 17.56 -0.02
C GLY A 71 17.76 16.57 -0.70
#